data_AF-A0A6I2L7G4-F1
#
_entry.id   AF-A0A6I2L7G4-F1
#
_cell.length_a   1.000
_cell.length_b   1.000
_cell.length_c   1.000
_cell.angle_alpha   90.00
_cell.angle_beta   90.00
_cell.angle_gamma   90.00
#
_symmetry.space_group_name_H-M   'P 1'
#
loop_
_entity.id
_entity.type
_entity.pdbx_description
1 polymer ?
#
loop_
_entity_poly.entity_id
_entity_poly.type
_entity_poly.pdbx_seq_one_letter_code
_entity_poly.pdbx_strand_id
1 'polypeptide(L)'
;MGARQFQYPLQPIAAQRQWALDALLLELNECNQALAQRHSECQAAREQVAQLTAAWREQALRGTALRADQHALWSGYLLDCRQRQANLEQALASLQEARDGLVEQVSVAQRALDAMDKHRVGLQREFVKAGLSAEFKSADDQWGVLQTIRSRDGD
;
A
#
# COMPACT_ATOMS: atom_id res chain seq x y z
N MET A 1 23.47 -23.51 -30.78
CA MET A 1 23.98 -22.23 -30.24
C MET A 1 22.91 -21.66 -29.34
N GLY A 2 23.20 -21.46 -28.05
CA GLY A 2 22.20 -20.99 -27.09
C GLY A 2 21.82 -19.53 -27.36
N ALA A 3 20.54 -19.27 -27.61
CA ALA A 3 20.02 -17.92 -27.70
C ALA A 3 20.35 -17.16 -26.41
N ARG A 4 21.10 -16.06 -26.51
CA ARG A 4 21.37 -15.18 -25.37
C ARG A 4 20.02 -14.70 -24.83
N GLN A 5 19.67 -15.13 -23.62
CA GLN A 5 18.45 -14.68 -22.95
C GLN A 5 18.62 -13.23 -22.49
N PHE A 6 17.57 -12.42 -22.64
CA PHE A 6 17.57 -11.05 -22.14
C PHE A 6 17.65 -11.04 -20.61
N GLN A 7 18.68 -10.39 -20.05
CA GLN A 7 18.82 -10.17 -18.62
C GLN A 7 18.67 -8.67 -18.34
N TYR A 8 17.72 -8.32 -17.47
CA TYR A 8 17.47 -6.92 -17.14
C TYR A 8 18.53 -6.43 -16.13
N PRO A 9 19.36 -5.43 -16.47
CA PRO A 9 20.50 -5.04 -15.63
C PRO A 9 20.10 -4.45 -14.27
N LEU A 10 18.88 -3.89 -14.15
CA LEU A 10 18.37 -3.30 -12.91
C LEU A 10 17.48 -4.25 -12.12
N GLN A 11 17.51 -5.55 -12.42
CA GLN A 11 16.68 -6.54 -11.73
C GLN A 11 16.90 -6.61 -10.21
N PRO A 12 18.12 -6.52 -9.67
CA PRO A 12 18.33 -6.48 -8.21
C PRO A 12 17.66 -5.27 -7.55
N ILE A 13 17.71 -4.11 -8.20
CA ILE A 13 17.09 -2.87 -7.69
C ILE A 13 15.57 -2.97 -7.75
N ALA A 14 15.01 -3.57 -8.80
CA ALA A 14 13.58 -3.82 -8.91
C ALA A 14 13.09 -4.74 -7.78
N ALA A 15 13.83 -5.82 -7.49
CA ALA A 15 13.52 -6.72 -6.40
C ALA A 15 13.56 -6.02 -5.03
N GLN A 16 14.59 -5.20 -4.78
CA GLN A 16 14.67 -4.42 -3.54
C GLN A 16 13.49 -3.46 -3.37
N ARG A 17 13.05 -2.80 -4.45
CA ARG A 17 11.88 -1.91 -4.41
C ARG A 17 10.58 -2.68 -4.23
N GLN A 18 10.47 -3.89 -4.78
CA GLN A 18 9.32 -4.76 -4.54
C GLN A 18 9.23 -5.12 -3.05
N TRP A 19 10.33 -5.51 -2.42
CA TRP A 19 10.35 -5.79 -0.98
C TRP A 19 10.01 -4.57 -0.14
N ALA A 20 10.47 -3.38 -0.53
CA ALA A 20 10.10 -2.14 0.14
C ALA A 20 8.59 -1.85 0.02
N LEU A 21 7.99 -2.10 -1.15
CA LEU A 21 6.54 -2.00 -1.33
C LEU A 21 5.80 -3.04 -0.46
N ASP A 22 6.26 -4.28 -0.44
CA ASP A 22 5.65 -5.35 0.35
C ASP A 22 5.69 -5.01 1.85
N ALA A 23 6.78 -4.43 2.34
CA ALA A 23 6.91 -3.94 3.71
C ALA A 23 5.90 -2.81 4.01
N LEU A 24 5.76 -1.82 3.11
CA LEU A 24 4.77 -0.75 3.27
C LEU A 24 3.33 -1.28 3.28
N LEU A 25 3.03 -2.29 2.48
CA LEU A 25 1.71 -2.94 2.47
C LEU A 25 1.42 -3.69 3.77
N LEU A 26 2.45 -4.31 4.36
CA LEU A 26 2.34 -4.92 5.69
C LEU A 26 2.03 -3.86 6.75
N GLU A 27 2.80 -2.77 6.78
CA GLU A 27 2.59 -1.65 7.72
C GLU A 27 1.19 -1.03 7.56
N LEU A 28 0.72 -0.85 6.31
CA LEU A 28 -0.62 -0.37 6.03
C LEU A 28 -1.70 -1.32 6.57
N ASN A 29 -1.50 -2.62 6.44
CA ASN A 29 -2.42 -3.62 6.98
C ASN A 29 -2.46 -3.58 8.51
N GLU A 30 -1.30 -3.49 9.17
CA GLU A 30 -1.21 -3.32 10.63
C GLU A 30 -1.92 -2.05 11.09
N CYS A 31 -1.71 -0.93 10.39
CA CYS A 31 -2.40 0.34 10.64
C CYS A 31 -3.92 0.20 10.50
N ASN A 32 -4.40 -0.50 9.45
CA ASN A 32 -5.83 -0.75 9.24
C ASN A 32 -6.44 -1.61 10.35
N GLN A 33 -5.72 -2.62 10.84
CA GLN A 33 -6.17 -3.44 11.97
C GLN A 33 -6.27 -2.61 13.25
N ALA A 34 -5.25 -1.79 13.53
CA ALA A 34 -5.25 -0.88 14.66
C ALA A 34 -6.42 0.13 14.57
N LEU A 35 -6.69 0.68 13.38
CA LEU A 35 -7.84 1.55 13.14
C LEU A 35 -9.17 0.84 13.41
N ALA A 36 -9.35 -0.38 12.89
CA ALA A 36 -10.57 -1.16 13.09
C ALA A 36 -10.82 -1.45 14.59
N GLN A 37 -9.76 -1.83 15.32
CA GLN A 37 -9.83 -2.05 16.76
C GLN A 37 -10.16 -0.75 17.51
N ARG A 38 -9.50 0.36 17.20
CA ARG A 38 -9.78 1.65 17.87
C ARG A 38 -11.18 2.15 17.55
N HIS A 39 -11.69 1.85 16.35
CA HIS A 39 -13.04 2.22 15.96
C HIS A 39 -14.08 1.48 16.79
N SER A 40 -13.91 0.17 16.99
CA SER A 40 -14.81 -0.62 17.84
C SER A 40 -14.74 -0.18 19.31
N GLU A 41 -13.55 0.13 19.84
CA GLU A 41 -13.39 0.70 21.18
C GLU A 41 -14.10 2.04 21.35
N CYS A 42 -14.00 2.92 20.35
CA CYS A 42 -14.68 4.23 20.36
C CYS A 42 -16.20 4.07 20.27
N GLN A 43 -16.69 3.14 19.45
CA GLN A 43 -18.13 2.83 19.37
C GLN A 43 -18.66 2.31 20.71
N ALA A 44 -17.96 1.36 21.33
CA ALA A 44 -18.33 0.84 22.65
C ALA A 44 -18.36 1.95 23.72
N ALA A 45 -17.37 2.85 23.72
CA ALA A 45 -17.34 3.99 24.65
C ALA A 45 -18.52 4.95 24.42
N ARG A 46 -18.87 5.24 23.15
CA ARG A 46 -20.03 6.07 22.80
C ARG A 46 -21.34 5.44 23.26
N GLU A 47 -21.52 4.14 23.04
CA GLU A 47 -22.69 3.40 23.50
C GLU A 47 -22.79 3.40 25.02
N GLN A 48 -21.68 3.20 25.73
CA GLN A 48 -21.64 3.27 27.18
C GLN A 48 -22.06 4.65 27.71
N VAL A 49 -21.54 5.74 27.13
CA VAL A 49 -21.94 7.11 27.51
C VAL A 49 -23.43 7.34 27.24
N ALA A 50 -23.95 6.87 26.10
CA ALA A 50 -25.36 6.99 25.75
C ALA A 50 -26.26 6.23 26.74
N GLN A 51 -25.90 4.98 27.08
CA GLN A 51 -26.63 4.16 28.05
C GLN A 51 -26.63 4.79 29.44
N LEU A 52 -25.48 5.26 29.94
CA LEU A 52 -25.38 5.93 31.24
C LEU A 52 -26.21 7.21 31.28
N THR A 53 -26.18 8.00 30.19
CA THR A 53 -26.98 9.22 30.07
C THR A 53 -28.48 8.92 30.06
N ALA A 54 -28.90 7.85 29.37
CA ALA A 54 -30.30 7.43 29.33
C ALA A 54 -30.77 6.92 30.70
N ALA A 55 -30.00 6.05 31.36
CA ALA A 55 -30.29 5.55 32.70
C ALA A 55 -30.42 6.69 33.72
N TRP A 56 -29.53 7.67 33.64
CA TRP A 56 -29.58 8.87 34.47
C TRP A 56 -30.88 9.68 34.26
N ARG A 57 -31.25 9.92 33.00
CA ARG A 57 -32.49 10.63 32.65
C ARG A 57 -33.73 9.89 33.15
N GLU A 58 -33.75 8.56 33.02
CA GLU A 58 -34.85 7.73 33.48
C GLU A 58 -35.01 7.80 35.01
N GLN A 59 -33.92 7.75 35.78
CA GLN A 59 -33.95 7.95 37.23
C GLN A 59 -34.49 9.33 37.62
N ALA A 60 -34.11 10.38 36.90
CA ALA A 60 -34.62 11.72 37.14
C ALA A 60 -36.14 11.81 36.88
N LEU A 61 -36.62 11.19 35.79
CA LEU A 61 -38.05 11.17 35.42
C LEU A 61 -38.92 10.37 36.41
N ARG A 62 -38.37 9.33 37.05
CA ARG A 62 -39.07 8.54 38.07
C ARG A 62 -39.27 9.27 39.40
N GLY A 63 -38.77 10.50 39.53
CA GLY A 63 -38.94 11.32 40.74
C GLY A 63 -38.14 10.82 41.94
N THR A 64 -37.23 9.87 41.73
CA THR A 64 -36.29 9.42 42.76
C THR A 64 -35.33 10.56 43.11
N ALA A 65 -35.50 11.14 44.29
CA ALA A 65 -34.54 12.10 44.84
C ALA A 65 -33.23 11.38 45.15
N LEU A 66 -32.23 11.56 44.29
CA LEU A 66 -30.89 11.06 44.54
C LEU A 66 -30.23 11.88 45.65
N ARG A 67 -29.50 11.20 46.52
CA ARG A 67 -28.64 11.89 47.49
C ARG A 67 -27.56 12.68 46.74
N ALA A 68 -27.17 13.84 47.25
CA ALA A 68 -26.17 14.70 46.63
C ALA A 68 -24.86 13.95 46.31
N ASP A 69 -24.43 13.03 47.19
CA ASP A 69 -23.23 12.21 46.99
C ASP A 69 -23.37 11.26 45.78
N GLN A 70 -24.55 10.68 45.59
CA GLN A 70 -24.83 9.80 44.44
C GLN A 70 -24.82 10.60 43.14
N HIS A 71 -25.38 11.80 43.15
CA HIS A 71 -25.32 12.70 42.00
C HIS A 71 -23.87 13.07 41.65
N ALA A 72 -23.05 13.41 42.65
CA ALA A 72 -21.63 13.71 42.44
C ALA A 72 -20.89 12.54 41.80
N LEU A 73 -21.05 11.32 42.33
CA LEU A 73 -20.43 10.11 41.78
C LEU A 73 -20.84 9.85 40.32
N TRP A 74 -22.12 9.96 40.01
CA TRP A 74 -22.62 9.78 38.64
C TRP A 74 -22.07 10.83 37.67
N SER A 75 -22.04 12.09 38.08
CA SER A 75 -21.50 13.16 37.25
C SER A 75 -19.99 13.01 36.99
N GLY A 76 -19.22 12.60 38.00
CA GLY A 76 -17.79 12.30 37.85
C GLY A 76 -17.55 11.14 36.91
N TYR A 77 -18.28 10.03 37.09
CA TYR A 77 -18.15 8.86 36.22
C TYR A 77 -18.52 9.17 34.76
N LEU A 78 -19.58 9.94 34.54
CA LEU A 78 -19.99 10.35 33.19
C LEU A 78 -18.98 11.29 32.54
N LEU A 79 -18.35 12.18 33.31
CA LEU A 79 -17.25 13.03 32.84
C LEU A 79 -16.05 12.19 32.42
N ASP A 80 -15.64 11.21 33.24
CA ASP A 80 -14.53 10.31 32.94
C ASP A 80 -14.78 9.50 31.67
N CYS A 81 -16.00 8.96 31.51
CA CYS A 81 -16.39 8.24 30.29
C CYS A 81 -16.34 9.15 29.04
N ARG A 82 -16.79 10.41 29.14
CA ARG A 82 -16.70 11.37 28.04
C ARG A 82 -15.26 11.75 27.71
N GLN A 83 -14.42 11.92 28.72
CA GLN A 83 -13.00 12.20 28.51
C GLN A 83 -12.31 11.02 27.82
N ARG A 84 -12.61 9.79 28.24
CA ARG A 84 -12.12 8.57 27.58
C ARG A 84 -12.57 8.50 26.12
N GLN A 85 -13.84 8.81 25.84
CA GLN A 85 -14.36 8.86 24.48
C GLN A 85 -13.61 9.89 23.63
N ALA A 86 -13.43 11.11 24.12
CA ALA A 86 -12.71 12.17 23.40
C ALA A 86 -11.25 11.78 23.10
N ASN A 87 -10.57 11.15 24.06
CA ASN A 87 -9.20 10.66 23.88
C ASN A 87 -9.13 9.57 22.79
N LEU A 88 -10.12 8.66 22.75
CA LEU A 88 -10.20 7.62 21.71
C LEU A 88 -10.48 8.21 20.33
N GLU A 89 -11.34 9.22 20.25
CA GLU A 89 -11.62 9.94 18.99
C GLU A 89 -10.40 10.68 18.47
N GLN A 90 -9.62 11.31 19.34
CA GLN A 90 -8.36 11.96 18.96
C GLN A 90 -7.32 10.94 18.49
N ALA A 91 -7.18 9.80 19.18
CA ALA A 91 -6.29 8.73 18.76
C ALA A 91 -6.71 8.08 17.42
N LEU A 92 -8.02 8.03 17.13
CA LEU A 92 -8.52 7.60 15.83
C LEU A 92 -8.12 8.57 14.73
N ALA A 93 -8.26 9.87 14.96
CA ALA A 93 -7.88 10.89 13.99
C ALA A 93 -6.38 10.81 13.63
N SER A 94 -5.50 10.66 14.64
CA SER A 94 -4.06 10.54 14.39
C SER A 94 -3.69 9.26 13.63
N LEU A 95 -4.37 8.14 13.91
CA LEU A 95 -4.18 6.89 13.15
C LEU A 95 -4.70 7.01 11.71
N GLN A 96 -5.76 7.78 11.48
CA GLN A 96 -6.26 8.03 10.12
C GLN A 96 -5.26 8.86 9.31
N GLU A 97 -4.68 9.90 9.89
CA GLU A 97 -3.62 10.68 9.27
C GLU A 97 -2.39 9.81 8.95
N ALA A 98 -1.99 8.94 9.88
CA ALA A 98 -0.89 7.99 9.65
C ALA A 98 -1.20 7.02 8.49
N ARG A 99 -2.43 6.48 8.42
CA ARG A 99 -2.88 5.63 7.32
C ARG A 99 -2.80 6.36 5.99
N ASP A 100 -3.29 7.59 5.92
CA ASP A 100 -3.28 8.38 4.68
C ASP A 100 -1.84 8.67 4.22
N GLY A 101 -0.93 8.93 5.15
CA GLY A 101 0.51 9.04 4.87
C GLY A 101 1.12 7.75 4.31
N LEU A 102 0.75 6.57 4.86
CA LEU A 102 1.18 5.27 4.34
C LEU A 102 0.62 4.98 2.94
N VAL A 103 -0.65 5.31 2.69
CA VAL A 103 -1.27 5.14 1.37
C VAL A 103 -0.53 5.96 0.31
N GLU A 104 -0.15 7.20 0.62
CA GLU A 104 0.63 8.01 -0.31
C GLU A 104 2.00 7.37 -0.60
N GLN A 105 2.71 6.89 0.44
CA GLN A 105 3.99 6.19 0.28
C GLN A 105 3.88 4.93 -0.58
N VAL A 106 2.84 4.11 -0.37
CA VAL A 106 2.53 2.94 -1.19
C VAL A 106 2.33 3.35 -2.64
N SER A 107 1.57 4.42 -2.90
CA SER A 107 1.31 4.89 -4.26
C SER A 107 2.59 5.34 -4.99
N VAL A 108 3.50 6.02 -4.27
CA VAL A 108 4.79 6.46 -4.80
C VAL A 108 5.68 5.26 -5.11
N ALA A 109 5.74 4.28 -4.21
CA ALA A 109 6.52 3.05 -4.40
C ALA A 109 6.01 2.24 -5.60
N GLN A 110 4.69 2.11 -5.75
CA GLN A 110 4.06 1.44 -6.91
C GLN A 110 4.41 2.14 -8.23
N ARG A 111 4.25 3.46 -8.31
CA ARG A 111 4.62 4.24 -9.51
C ARG A 111 6.10 4.05 -9.89
N ALA A 112 6.97 3.96 -8.89
CA ALA A 112 8.39 3.74 -9.10
C ALA A 112 8.70 2.35 -9.68
N LEU A 113 7.96 1.31 -9.27
CA LEU A 113 8.05 -0.03 -9.84
C LEU A 113 7.47 -0.07 -11.27
N ASP A 114 6.31 0.53 -11.49
CA ASP A 114 5.70 0.63 -12.82
C ASP A 114 6.64 1.29 -13.84
N ALA A 115 7.35 2.35 -13.42
CA ALA A 115 8.35 3.01 -14.27
C ALA A 115 9.51 2.08 -14.62
N MET A 116 9.98 1.26 -13.67
CA MET A 116 11.03 0.27 -13.92
C MET A 116 10.56 -0.85 -14.84
N ASP A 117 9.31 -1.29 -14.73
CA ASP A 117 8.74 -2.29 -15.63
C ASP A 117 8.60 -1.77 -17.05
N LYS A 118 8.13 -0.53 -17.22
CA LYS A 118 8.12 0.13 -18.53
C LYS A 118 9.52 0.21 -19.14
N HIS A 119 10.51 0.58 -18.33
CA HIS A 119 11.91 0.62 -18.76
C HIS A 119 12.45 -0.77 -19.15
N ARG A 120 12.15 -1.81 -18.36
CA ARG A 120 12.49 -3.20 -18.67
C ARG A 120 11.92 -3.64 -20.02
N VAL A 121 10.64 -3.37 -20.26
CA VAL A 121 9.98 -3.69 -21.54
C VAL A 121 10.62 -2.91 -22.69
N GLY A 122 11.01 -1.65 -22.48
CA GLY A 122 11.76 -0.86 -23.46
C GLY A 122 13.08 -1.52 -23.86
N LEU A 123 13.94 -1.83 -22.88
CA LEU A 123 15.23 -2.50 -23.14
C LEU A 123 15.07 -3.88 -23.77
N GLN A 124 14.04 -4.63 -23.40
CA GLN A 124 13.77 -5.93 -24.00
C GLN A 124 13.45 -5.79 -25.49
N ARG A 125 12.65 -4.79 -25.89
CA ARG A 125 12.35 -4.50 -27.30
C ARG A 125 13.61 -4.13 -28.07
N GLU A 126 14.48 -3.30 -27.49
CA GLU A 126 15.75 -2.93 -28.10
C GLU A 126 16.67 -4.13 -28.27
N PHE A 127 16.75 -5.01 -27.26
CA PHE A 127 17.52 -6.25 -27.33
C PHE A 127 17.04 -7.17 -28.46
N VAL A 128 15.72 -7.39 -28.57
CA VAL A 128 15.13 -8.20 -29.64
C VAL A 128 15.41 -7.57 -31.00
N LYS A 129 15.25 -6.25 -31.15
CA LYS A 129 15.53 -5.53 -32.39
C LYS A 129 17.01 -5.68 -32.80
N ALA A 130 17.93 -5.52 -31.86
CA ALA A 130 19.37 -5.68 -32.11
C ALA A 130 19.73 -7.12 -32.53
N GLY A 131 19.11 -8.12 -31.90
CA GLY A 131 19.27 -9.53 -32.26
C GLY A 131 18.82 -9.79 -33.70
N LEU A 132 17.61 -9.36 -34.07
CA LEU A 132 17.09 -9.50 -35.43
C LEU A 132 17.98 -8.77 -36.45
N SER A 133 18.44 -7.55 -36.16
CA SER A 133 19.36 -6.82 -37.05
C SER A 133 20.69 -7.55 -37.25
N ALA A 134 21.23 -8.19 -36.22
CA ALA A 134 22.46 -8.98 -36.34
C ALA A 134 22.25 -10.25 -37.18
N GLU A 135 21.11 -10.93 -37.02
CA GLU A 135 20.73 -12.09 -37.83
C GLU A 135 20.55 -11.71 -39.31
N PHE A 136 19.85 -10.62 -39.60
CA PHE A 136 19.70 -10.10 -40.97
C PHE A 136 21.05 -9.77 -41.60
N LYS A 137 21.94 -9.09 -40.86
CA LYS A 137 23.29 -8.79 -41.36
C LYS A 137 24.09 -10.06 -41.64
N SER A 138 24.04 -11.04 -40.74
CA SER A 138 24.71 -12.33 -40.95
C SER A 138 24.17 -13.07 -42.18
N ALA A 139 22.87 -13.00 -42.45
CA ALA A 139 22.27 -13.62 -43.62
C ALA A 139 22.67 -12.91 -44.92
N ASP A 140 22.73 -11.58 -44.91
CA ASP A 140 23.18 -10.76 -46.04
C ASP A 140 24.67 -11.01 -46.36
N ASP A 141 25.52 -11.04 -45.33
CA ASP A 141 26.95 -11.37 -45.47
C ASP A 141 27.13 -12.78 -46.07
N GLN A 142 26.36 -13.78 -45.63
CA GLN A 142 26.37 -15.14 -46.18
C GLN A 142 25.93 -15.17 -47.65
N TRP A 143 24.88 -14.41 -47.99
CA TRP A 143 24.41 -14.31 -49.37
C TRP A 143 25.45 -13.67 -50.29
N GLY A 144 26.12 -12.60 -49.85
CA GLY A 144 27.22 -11.96 -50.58
C GLY A 144 28.40 -12.90 -50.84
N VAL A 145 28.76 -13.74 -49.86
CA VAL A 145 29.79 -14.79 -50.04
C VAL A 145 29.37 -15.81 -51.11
N LEU A 146 28.11 -16.24 -51.11
CA LEU A 146 27.62 -17.19 -52.14
C LEU A 146 27.63 -16.58 -53.55
N GLN A 147 27.27 -15.30 -53.70
CA GLN A 147 27.30 -14.61 -54.99
C GLN A 147 28.72 -14.46 -55.52
N THR A 148 29.67 -14.10 -54.66
CA THR A 148 31.09 -13.94 -55.05
C THR A 148 31.76 -15.26 -55.44
N ILE A 149 31.38 -16.39 -54.82
CA ILE A 149 31.80 -17.72 -55.27
C ILE A 149 31.20 -18.04 -56.65
N ARG A 150 29.90 -17.81 -56.83
CA ARG A 150 29.19 -18.11 -58.09
C ARG A 150 29.71 -17.31 -59.28
N SER A 151 30.11 -16.05 -59.09
CA SER A 151 30.70 -15.24 -60.15
C SER A 151 32.13 -15.65 -60.52
N ARG A 152 32.80 -16.43 -59.68
CA ARG A 152 34.20 -16.86 -59.87
C ARG A 152 34.32 -18.20 -60.59
N ASP A 153 33.27 -19.03 -60.53
CA ASP A 153 33.17 -20.32 -61.24
C ASP A 153 32.49 -20.19 -62.62
N GLY A 154 32.15 -18.97 -63.05
CA GLY A 154 31.42 -18.68 -64.30
C GLY A 154 32.29 -18.16 -65.46
N ASP A 155 33.61 -18.08 -65.29
CA ASP A 155 34.63 -17.91 -66.34
C ASP A 155 35.35 -19.24 -66.58
#